data_AF-A0A821R2L8-F1
#
_entry.id   AF-A0A821R2L8-F1
#
_cell.length_a   1.000
_cell.length_b   1.000
_cell.length_c   1.000
_cell.angle_alpha   90.00
_cell.angle_beta   90.00
_cell.angle_gamma   90.00
#
_symmetry.space_group_name_H-M   'P 1'
#
loop_
_entity.id
_entity.type
_entity.pdbx_description
1 polymer ?
#
loop_
_entity_poly.entity_id
_entity_poly.type
_entity_poly.pdbx_seq_one_letter_code
_entity_poly.pdbx_strand_id
1 'polypeptide(L)'
;MQRPCTPPLHIHLEQTEFFTLIQGHLAYQIGDKVYSCDIHTCPRPLIVPPLLPHTFWMNDNKEDLIVRIRAEPANKYNGLSQGFFENFAGINRDQHISIWQIFVLFENAQTYPASLPLPFMKIMVKIGALIGQLLGYKIEYKEYTTIEDDFN
;
A
#
# COMPACT_ATOMS: atom_id res chain seq x y z
N MET A 1 8.68 -12.42 -14.01
CA MET A 1 7.53 -11.74 -14.63
C MET A 1 7.30 -10.46 -13.83
N GLN A 2 7.43 -9.28 -14.44
CA GLN A 2 7.11 -8.03 -13.74
C GLN A 2 5.61 -8.00 -13.44
N ARG A 3 5.25 -7.62 -12.21
CA ARG A 3 3.86 -7.48 -11.75
C ARG A 3 3.67 -6.02 -11.35
N PRO A 4 3.39 -5.12 -12.31
CA PRO A 4 3.46 -3.67 -12.08
C PRO A 4 2.46 -3.15 -11.03
N CYS A 5 1.37 -3.89 -10.78
CA CYS A 5 0.33 -3.53 -9.81
C CYS A 5 0.36 -4.40 -8.54
N THR A 6 1.46 -5.12 -8.28
CA THR A 6 1.63 -5.94 -7.08
C THR A 6 2.48 -5.17 -6.07
N PRO A 7 1.96 -4.84 -4.87
CA PRO A 7 2.80 -4.31 -3.83
C PRO A 7 3.83 -5.37 -3.41
N PRO A 8 5.04 -4.98 -3.00
CA PRO A 8 5.97 -5.93 -2.38
C PRO A 8 5.35 -6.56 -1.14
N LEU A 9 5.94 -7.64 -0.61
CA LEU A 9 5.53 -8.17 0.69
C LEU A 9 5.67 -7.07 1.76
N HIS A 10 4.57 -6.70 2.40
CA HIS A 10 4.51 -5.56 3.32
C HIS A 10 3.58 -5.82 4.52
N ILE A 11 3.62 -4.90 5.47
CA ILE A 11 2.90 -4.95 6.74
C ILE A 11 2.38 -3.55 7.09
N HIS A 12 1.12 -3.45 7.50
CA HIS A 12 0.52 -2.24 8.07
C HIS A 12 0.49 -2.35 9.60
N LEU A 13 0.80 -1.26 10.30
CA LEU A 13 0.82 -1.28 11.76
C LEU A 13 -0.57 -1.21 12.40
N GLU A 14 -1.47 -0.45 11.80
CA GLU A 14 -2.75 -0.08 12.42
C GLU A 14 -3.97 -0.46 11.59
N GLN A 15 -3.81 -0.53 10.26
CA GLN A 15 -4.95 -0.72 9.37
C GLN A 15 -5.20 -2.20 9.04
N THR A 16 -6.47 -2.58 9.09
CA THR A 16 -7.00 -3.81 8.53
C THR A 16 -7.37 -3.54 7.08
N GLU A 17 -6.89 -4.37 6.16
CA GLU A 17 -7.30 -4.31 4.76
C GLU A 17 -8.34 -5.39 4.44
N PHE A 18 -9.31 -5.01 3.61
CA PHE A 18 -10.41 -5.85 3.16
C PHE A 18 -10.36 -5.92 1.64
N PHE A 19 -10.12 -7.11 1.10
CA PHE A 19 -10.04 -7.36 -0.33
C PHE A 19 -11.33 -8.04 -0.79
N THR A 20 -12.02 -7.44 -1.75
CA THR A 20 -13.18 -8.02 -2.42
C THR A 20 -12.85 -8.22 -3.88
N LEU A 21 -12.71 -9.49 -4.31
CA LEU A 21 -12.52 -9.83 -5.71
C LEU A 21 -13.79 -9.53 -6.51
N ILE A 22 -13.64 -8.74 -7.58
CA ILE A 22 -14.74 -8.35 -8.48
C ILE A 22 -14.62 -9.09 -9.82
N GLN A 23 -13.40 -9.32 -10.32
CA GLN A 23 -13.12 -10.02 -11.58
C GLN A 23 -11.72 -10.62 -11.53
N GLY A 24 -11.50 -11.75 -12.21
CA GLY A 24 -10.19 -12.35 -12.35
C GLY A 24 -9.85 -13.44 -11.35
N HIS A 25 -8.58 -13.84 -11.38
CA HIS A 25 -8.02 -14.86 -10.51
C HIS A 25 -6.98 -14.23 -9.59
N LEU A 26 -7.36 -14.05 -8.32
CA LEU A 26 -6.49 -13.46 -7.30
C LEU A 26 -5.57 -14.53 -6.74
N ALA A 27 -4.28 -14.25 -6.69
CA ALA A 27 -3.34 -14.95 -5.81
C ALA A 27 -2.81 -14.00 -4.77
N TYR A 28 -2.60 -14.50 -3.56
CA TYR A 28 -2.19 -13.67 -2.43
C TYR A 28 -1.36 -14.47 -1.44
N GLN A 29 -0.52 -13.75 -0.72
CA GLN A 29 0.26 -14.28 0.39
C GLN A 29 -0.18 -13.59 1.66
N ILE A 30 -0.39 -14.38 2.72
CA ILE A 30 -0.64 -13.89 4.08
C ILE A 30 0.26 -14.70 5.03
N GLY A 31 1.16 -14.02 5.73
CA GLY A 31 2.28 -14.64 6.43
C GLY A 31 3.14 -15.45 5.46
N ASP A 32 3.37 -16.72 5.79
CA ASP A 32 4.17 -17.65 4.96
C ASP A 32 3.34 -18.47 3.97
N LYS A 33 2.02 -18.27 3.93
CA LYS A 33 1.10 -19.08 3.13
C LYS A 33 0.66 -18.35 1.88
N VAL A 34 0.68 -19.07 0.76
CA VAL A 34 0.21 -18.61 -0.55
C VAL A 34 -1.12 -19.29 -0.88
N TYR A 35 -2.06 -18.50 -1.39
CA TYR A 35 -3.40 -18.92 -1.78
C TYR A 35 -3.74 -18.36 -3.16
N SER A 36 -4.74 -18.95 -3.81
CA SER A 36 -5.39 -18.38 -4.97
C SER A 36 -6.88 -18.68 -4.96
N CYS A 37 -7.67 -17.77 -5.52
CA CYS A 37 -9.11 -17.92 -5.62
C CYS A 37 -9.70 -17.09 -6.78
N ASP A 38 -10.82 -17.56 -7.30
CA ASP A 38 -11.65 -16.85 -8.28
C ASP A 38 -12.87 -16.20 -7.60
N ILE A 39 -13.73 -15.56 -8.40
CA ILE A 39 -14.93 -14.87 -7.89
C ILE A 39 -15.89 -15.78 -7.11
N HIS A 40 -15.84 -17.09 -7.36
CA HIS A 40 -16.72 -18.07 -6.71
C HIS A 40 -16.14 -18.58 -5.39
N THR A 41 -14.82 -18.72 -5.33
CA THR A 41 -14.08 -19.35 -4.22
C THR A 41 -13.43 -18.36 -3.26
N CYS A 42 -13.27 -17.09 -3.64
CA CYS A 42 -12.66 -16.09 -2.76
C CYS A 42 -13.53 -15.76 -1.54
N PRO A 43 -12.89 -15.55 -0.37
CA PRO A 43 -13.54 -14.89 0.77
C PRO A 43 -14.06 -13.51 0.38
N ARG A 44 -15.23 -13.13 0.92
CA ARG A 44 -15.90 -11.85 0.60
C ARG A 44 -16.33 -11.13 1.89
N PRO A 45 -15.49 -10.22 2.45
CA PRO A 45 -14.12 -9.90 2.01
C PRO A 45 -13.08 -10.90 2.52
N LEU A 46 -11.93 -10.98 1.83
CA LEU A 46 -10.68 -11.46 2.41
C LEU A 46 -10.16 -10.37 3.37
N ILE A 47 -9.86 -10.75 4.62
CA ILE A 47 -9.49 -9.82 5.69
C ILE A 47 -8.01 -10.00 6.02
N VAL A 48 -7.26 -8.91 6.01
CA VAL A 48 -5.86 -8.88 6.42
C VAL A 48 -5.74 -7.97 7.65
N PRO A 49 -5.55 -8.52 8.86
CA PRO A 49 -5.42 -7.73 10.07
C PRO A 49 -4.08 -6.97 10.12
N PRO A 50 -3.97 -5.98 11.01
CA PRO A 50 -2.71 -5.29 11.25
C PRO A 50 -1.63 -6.26 11.69
N LEU A 51 -0.38 -5.88 11.42
CA LEU A 51 0.82 -6.64 11.77
C LEU A 51 0.99 -7.99 11.07
N LEU A 52 0.17 -8.29 10.06
CA LEU A 52 0.30 -9.52 9.28
C LEU A 52 0.94 -9.24 7.92
N PRO A 53 2.12 -9.83 7.60
CA PRO A 53 2.74 -9.67 6.29
C PRO A 53 1.85 -10.17 5.16
N HIS A 54 1.73 -9.41 4.07
CA HIS A 54 0.92 -9.80 2.93
C HIS A 54 1.33 -9.12 1.61
N THR A 55 0.87 -9.72 0.51
CA THR A 55 0.95 -9.18 -0.87
C THR A 55 -0.08 -9.91 -1.73
N PHE A 56 -0.40 -9.36 -2.91
CA PHE A 56 -1.30 -9.98 -3.86
C PHE A 56 -0.86 -9.76 -5.32
N TRP A 57 -1.29 -10.64 -6.20
CA TRP A 57 -1.01 -10.58 -7.62
C TRP A 57 -2.09 -11.27 -8.45
N MET A 58 -2.09 -10.96 -9.74
CA MET A 58 -2.87 -11.68 -10.73
C MET A 58 -2.27 -13.07 -10.96
N ASN A 59 -3.06 -14.12 -10.71
CA ASN A 59 -2.59 -15.50 -10.74
C ASN A 59 -2.37 -16.02 -12.17
N ASP A 60 -3.24 -15.65 -13.11
CA ASP A 60 -3.13 -15.97 -14.52
C ASP A 60 -3.46 -14.75 -15.39
N ASN A 61 -2.96 -14.71 -16.63
CA ASN A 61 -3.13 -13.57 -17.55
C ASN A 61 -4.36 -13.75 -18.47
N LYS A 62 -5.39 -14.50 -18.05
CA LYS A 62 -6.54 -14.80 -18.93
C LYS A 62 -7.55 -13.65 -19.00
N GLU A 63 -7.68 -12.91 -17.90
CA GLU A 63 -8.57 -11.76 -17.77
C GLU A 63 -7.96 -10.74 -16.80
N ASP A 64 -8.48 -9.51 -16.81
CA ASP A 64 -8.05 -8.49 -15.86
C ASP A 64 -8.43 -8.87 -14.43
N LEU A 65 -7.50 -8.66 -13.50
CA LEU A 65 -7.75 -8.75 -12.07
C LEU A 65 -8.31 -7.42 -11.55
N ILE A 66 -9.57 -7.41 -11.09
CA ILE A 66 -10.21 -6.26 -10.46
C ILE A 66 -10.50 -6.61 -9.00
N VAL A 67 -9.84 -5.90 -8.07
CA VAL A 67 -10.03 -6.07 -6.62
C VAL A 67 -10.41 -4.73 -6.01
N ARG A 68 -11.48 -4.72 -5.22
CA ARG A 68 -11.80 -3.58 -4.36
C ARG A 68 -11.08 -3.77 -3.02
N ILE A 69 -10.23 -2.81 -2.68
CA ILE A 69 -9.51 -2.77 -1.41
C ILE A 69 -10.11 -1.67 -0.55
N ARG A 70 -10.39 -1.98 0.72
CA ARG A 70 -10.83 -1.03 1.74
C ARG A 70 -9.91 -1.17 2.94
N ALA A 71 -9.42 -0.07 3.50
CA ALA A 71 -8.60 -0.06 4.71
C ALA A 71 -9.37 0.59 5.87
N GLU A 72 -9.27 0.02 7.08
CA GLU A 72 -9.86 0.56 8.30
C GLU A 72 -8.87 0.55 9.48
N PRO A 73 -8.88 1.55 10.39
CA PRO A 73 -9.74 2.72 10.35
C PRO A 73 -9.41 3.65 9.18
N ALA A 74 -10.43 4.36 8.69
CA ALA A 74 -10.22 5.45 7.75
C ALA A 74 -9.46 6.57 8.46
N ASN A 75 -8.37 7.04 7.87
CA ASN A 75 -7.64 8.19 8.37
C ASN A 75 -7.44 9.19 7.23
N LYS A 76 -7.76 10.46 7.50
CA LYS A 76 -7.69 11.54 6.51
C LYS A 76 -6.24 11.89 6.15
N TYR A 77 -5.31 11.82 7.10
CA TYR A 77 -3.98 12.41 6.98
C TYR A 77 -2.83 11.40 7.07
N ASN A 78 -3.06 10.20 7.62
CA ASN A 78 -2.05 9.15 7.73
C ASN A 78 -2.57 7.78 7.30
N GLY A 79 -1.70 6.76 7.25
CA GLY A 79 -2.07 5.43 6.77
C GLY A 79 -2.25 5.38 5.25
N LEU A 80 -2.94 4.35 4.78
CA LEU A 80 -3.47 4.18 3.42
C LEU A 80 -4.63 5.15 3.16
N SER A 81 -4.38 6.44 3.35
CA SER A 81 -5.35 7.51 3.08
C SER A 81 -5.52 7.74 1.59
N GLN A 82 -6.56 8.48 1.23
CA GLN A 82 -6.73 8.97 -0.14
C GLN A 82 -5.50 9.77 -0.60
N GLY A 83 -4.99 10.67 0.26
CA GLY A 83 -3.81 11.46 -0.04
C GLY A 83 -2.57 10.60 -0.30
N PHE A 84 -2.39 9.49 0.42
CA PHE A 84 -1.31 8.54 0.15
C PHE A 84 -1.40 7.96 -1.27
N PHE A 85 -2.55 7.41 -1.67
CA PHE A 85 -2.72 6.80 -2.98
C PHE A 85 -2.62 7.83 -4.12
N GLU A 86 -3.22 9.01 -3.93
CA GLU A 86 -3.16 10.10 -4.89
C GLU A 86 -1.74 10.59 -5.12
N ASN A 87 -0.98 10.83 -4.05
CA ASN A 87 0.41 11.25 -4.14
C ASN A 87 1.30 10.15 -4.72
N PHE A 88 1.14 8.90 -4.28
CA PHE A 88 1.90 7.78 -4.83
C PHE A 88 1.67 7.65 -6.34
N ALA A 89 0.41 7.68 -6.78
CA ALA A 89 0.05 7.58 -8.19
C ALA A 89 0.51 8.81 -9.00
N GLY A 90 0.30 10.02 -8.48
CA GLY A 90 0.67 11.28 -9.12
C GLY A 90 2.18 11.41 -9.33
N ILE A 91 2.96 11.13 -8.28
CA ILE A 91 4.42 11.15 -8.37
C ILE A 91 4.88 10.10 -9.37
N ASN A 92 4.40 8.84 -9.28
CA ASN A 92 4.82 7.76 -10.18
C ASN A 92 4.43 8.01 -11.65
N ARG A 93 3.33 8.73 -11.89
CA ARG A 93 2.91 9.14 -13.24
C ARG A 93 3.88 10.15 -13.83
N ASP A 94 4.27 11.15 -13.05
CA ASP A 94 5.08 12.28 -13.55
C ASP A 94 6.58 11.97 -13.54
N GLN A 95 7.06 11.12 -12.62
CA GLN A 95 8.46 10.74 -12.47
C GLN A 95 8.64 9.40 -11.73
N HIS A 96 9.82 8.80 -11.82
CA HIS A 96 10.12 7.62 -11.01
C HIS A 96 10.22 8.01 -9.52
N ILE A 97 9.48 7.31 -8.64
CA ILE A 97 9.53 7.58 -7.20
C ILE A 97 10.94 7.26 -6.67
N SER A 98 11.62 8.25 -6.09
CA SER A 98 12.91 8.04 -5.44
C SER A 98 12.77 7.26 -4.13
N ILE A 99 13.83 6.56 -3.71
CA ILE A 99 13.83 5.84 -2.44
C ILE A 99 13.54 6.76 -1.23
N TRP A 100 13.97 8.02 -1.29
CA TRP A 100 13.72 9.01 -0.25
C TRP A 100 12.24 9.37 -0.15
N GLN A 101 11.58 9.57 -1.30
CA GLN A 101 10.13 9.78 -1.34
C GLN A 101 9.36 8.54 -0.84
N ILE A 102 9.82 7.34 -1.19
CA ILE A 102 9.22 6.08 -0.67
C ILE A 102 9.27 6.07 0.85
N PHE A 103 10.40 6.40 1.47
CA PHE A 103 10.48 6.43 2.93
C PHE A 103 9.53 7.45 3.56
N VAL A 104 9.40 8.64 2.98
CA VAL A 104 8.46 9.67 3.46
C VAL A 104 7.01 9.16 3.39
N LEU A 105 6.62 8.56 2.27
CA LEU A 105 5.27 8.00 2.09
C LEU A 105 5.01 6.81 3.02
N PHE A 106 5.98 5.90 3.18
CA PHE A 106 5.84 4.69 4.01
C PHE A 106 5.77 5.01 5.49
N GLU A 107 6.54 5.98 5.97
CA GLU A 107 6.43 6.43 7.36
C GLU A 107 5.05 7.07 7.61
N ASN A 108 4.52 7.88 6.69
CA ASN A 108 3.17 8.41 6.86
C ASN A 108 2.09 7.33 6.79
N ALA A 109 2.25 6.36 5.88
CA ALA A 109 1.32 5.27 5.68
C ALA A 109 1.43 4.17 6.75
N GLN A 110 2.37 4.28 7.69
CA GLN A 110 2.68 3.23 8.69
C GLN A 110 2.78 1.83 8.03
N THR A 111 3.42 1.81 6.86
CA THR A 111 3.53 0.64 5.97
C THR A 111 4.99 0.32 5.75
N TYR A 112 5.37 -0.94 5.98
CA TYR A 112 6.77 -1.34 5.96
C TYR A 112 6.97 -2.58 5.08
N PRO A 113 8.08 -2.69 4.32
CA PRO A 113 8.46 -3.95 3.71
C PRO A 113 8.64 -5.03 4.78
N ALA A 114 8.13 -6.23 4.52
CA ALA A 114 8.20 -7.35 5.45
C ALA A 114 9.32 -8.36 5.10
N SER A 115 10.32 -7.93 4.30
CA SER A 115 11.51 -8.74 3.97
C SER A 115 12.55 -8.79 5.09
N LEU A 116 12.48 -7.87 6.07
CA LEU A 116 13.36 -7.78 7.22
C LEU A 116 12.54 -7.60 8.51
N PRO A 117 13.12 -7.86 9.70
CA PRO A 117 12.40 -7.71 10.96
C PRO A 117 11.80 -6.31 11.14
N LEU A 118 10.53 -6.26 11.55
CA LEU A 118 9.75 -5.02 11.64
C LEU A 118 10.45 -3.90 12.45
N PRO A 119 11.05 -4.13 13.64
CA PRO A 119 11.73 -3.07 14.38
C PRO A 119 12.87 -2.42 13.59
N PHE A 120 13.62 -3.23 12.84
CA PHE A 120 14.70 -2.75 11.98
C PHE A 120 14.14 -1.89 10.84
N MET A 121 13.09 -2.37 10.16
CA MET A 121 12.44 -1.62 9.09
C MET A 121 11.82 -0.31 9.56
N LYS A 122 11.19 -0.29 10.75
CA LYS A 122 10.67 0.95 11.35
C LYS A 122 11.75 1.99 11.56
N ILE A 123 12.91 1.59 12.10
CA ILE A 123 14.04 2.51 12.31
C ILE A 123 14.58 3.03 10.97
N MET A 124 14.79 2.14 10.01
CA MET A 124 15.31 2.53 8.69
C MET A 124 14.37 3.48 7.96
N VAL A 125 13.08 3.17 7.89
CA VAL A 125 12.08 4.01 7.22
C VAL A 125 11.96 5.37 7.93
N LYS A 126 11.95 5.40 9.27
CA LYS A 126 11.92 6.65 10.02
C LYS A 126 13.13 7.55 9.75
N ILE A 127 14.34 7.00 9.78
CA ILE A 127 15.57 7.74 9.45
C ILE A 127 15.53 8.21 7.99
N GLY A 128 15.16 7.32 7.08
CA GLY A 128 15.03 7.62 5.65
C GLY A 128 14.02 8.73 5.36
N ALA A 129 12.89 8.75 6.08
CA ALA A 129 11.87 9.77 5.97
C ALA A 129 12.36 11.14 6.47
N LEU A 130 13.12 11.17 7.57
CA LEU A 130 13.76 12.40 8.05
C LEU A 130 14.75 12.96 7.03
N ILE A 131 15.61 12.11 6.46
CA ILE A 131 16.54 12.51 5.40
C ILE A 131 15.76 13.01 4.18
N GLY A 132 14.71 12.28 3.76
CA GLY A 132 13.87 12.67 2.63
C GLY A 132 13.24 14.05 2.83
N GLN A 133 12.69 14.32 4.01
CA GLN A 133 12.12 15.64 4.32
C GLN A 133 13.18 16.75 4.31
N LEU A 134 14.40 16.49 4.80
CA LEU A 134 15.52 17.44 4.70
C LEU A 134 15.95 17.70 3.25
N LEU A 135 15.79 16.73 2.36
CA LEU A 135 16.02 16.87 0.92
C LEU A 135 14.84 17.52 0.17
N GLY A 136 13.76 17.86 0.88
CA GLY A 136 12.59 18.55 0.32
C GLY A 136 11.45 17.63 -0.15
N TYR A 137 11.53 16.32 0.09
CA TYR A 137 10.44 15.39 -0.18
C TYR A 137 9.30 15.58 0.82
N LYS A 138 8.06 15.51 0.34
CA LYS A 138 6.86 15.79 1.15
C LYS A 138 6.00 14.55 1.30
N ILE A 139 5.29 14.49 2.42
CA ILE A 139 4.21 13.51 2.63
C ILE A 139 3.10 13.72 1.59
N GLU A 140 2.86 14.98 1.26
CA GLU A 140 1.76 15.39 0.41
C GLU A 140 2.17 16.57 -0.49
N TYR A 141 1.74 16.50 -1.74
CA TYR A 141 1.88 17.49 -2.80
C TYR A 141 0.47 17.88 -3.26
N LYS A 142 0.13 19.16 -3.10
CA LYS A 142 -1.24 19.68 -3.36
C LYS A 142 -1.67 19.51 -4.82
N GLU A 143 -0.71 19.45 -5.74
CA GLU A 143 -0.95 19.18 -7.15
C GLU A 143 -1.49 17.76 -7.44
N TYR A 144 -1.34 16.83 -6.48
CA TYR A 144 -1.84 15.46 -6.59
C TYR A 144 -3.04 15.19 -5.70
N THR A 145 -3.24 15.97 -4.64
CA THR A 145 -4.31 15.74 -3.67
C THR A 145 -5.63 16.39 -4.10
N THR A 146 -6.74 15.66 -3.96
CA THR A 146 -8.10 16.20 -4.10
C THR A 146 -8.84 16.39 -2.76
N ILE A 147 -8.20 16.03 -1.65
CA ILE A 147 -8.66 16.34 -0.30
C ILE A 147 -8.71 17.86 -0.15
N GLU A 148 -9.91 18.40 0.05
CA GLU A 148 -10.10 19.82 0.39
C GLU A 148 -9.60 20.10 1.82
N ASP A 149 -8.90 21.22 1.99
CA ASP A 149 -8.57 21.77 3.30
C ASP A 149 -9.90 22.21 3.95
N ASP A 150 -10.33 21.57 5.05
CA ASP A 150 -11.62 21.84 5.74
C ASP A 150 -11.66 23.22 6.45
N PHE A 151 -10.87 24.20 6.02
CA PHE A 151 -10.80 25.52 6.62
C PHE A 151 -11.12 26.61 5.58
N ASN A 152 -12.43 26.84 5.41
CA ASN A 152 -13.00 28.17 5.14
C ASN A 152 -13.85 28.58 6.35
#